data_AF-A0A9N8HZW9-F1
#
_entry.id   AF-A0A9N8HZW9-F1
#
_cell.length_a   1.000
_cell.length_b   1.000
_cell.length_c   1.000
_cell.angle_alpha   90.00
_cell.angle_beta   90.00
_cell.angle_gamma   90.00
#
_symmetry.space_group_name_H-M   'P 1'
#
loop_
_entity.id
_entity.type
_entity.pdbx_description
1 polymer ?
#
loop_
_entity_poly.entity_id
_entity_poly.type
_entity_poly.pdbx_seq_one_letter_code
_entity_poly.pdbx_strand_id
1 'polypeptide(L)'
;MDGHLSMRLAPDNSETSAVYNEARSLAGVSLWSLASFAATELRIRQIHQFMCNSFQGAAQRERQDLKLRYEIRASIPLADLFSTIEEHKETLCLSEYGVSQTSLEQVFNMIARDQQHCQYDQSKGPRRT
;
A
#
# COMPACT_ATOMS: atom_id res chain seq x y z
N MET A 1 -19.24 11.98 -8.66
CA MET A 1 -19.22 11.92 -7.19
C MET A 1 -19.61 10.50 -6.82
N ASP A 2 -18.62 9.69 -6.45
CA ASP A 2 -18.67 8.23 -6.61
C ASP A 2 -19.15 7.52 -5.34
N GLY A 3 -19.89 8.21 -4.48
CA GLY A 3 -20.55 7.66 -3.29
C GLY A 3 -19.63 7.02 -2.23
N HIS A 4 -18.31 7.14 -2.35
CA HIS A 4 -17.37 6.43 -1.47
C HIS A 4 -17.55 6.80 0.01
N LEU A 5 -17.61 8.09 0.33
CA LEU A 5 -17.79 8.56 1.70
C LEU A 5 -19.17 8.18 2.27
N SER A 6 -20.22 8.20 1.43
CA SER A 6 -21.55 7.73 1.84
C SER A 6 -21.58 6.24 2.11
N MET A 7 -20.80 5.44 1.37
CA MET A 7 -20.68 4.00 1.62
C MET A 7 -19.91 3.70 2.91
N ARG A 8 -18.95 4.58 3.27
CA ARG A 8 -18.17 4.44 4.52
C ARG A 8 -18.94 4.91 5.75
N LEU A 9 -19.82 5.90 5.61
CA LEU A 9 -20.75 6.37 6.65
C LEU A 9 -21.93 5.40 6.81
N ALA A 10 -21.65 4.19 7.27
CA ALA A 10 -22.64 3.14 7.43
C ALA A 10 -22.68 2.63 8.89
N PRO A 11 -23.88 2.27 9.40
CA PRO A 11 -24.08 1.85 10.79
C PRO A 11 -23.43 0.50 11.12
N ASP A 12 -23.20 -0.34 10.12
CA ASP A 12 -22.59 -1.67 10.19
C ASP A 12 -21.06 -1.63 10.24
N ASN A 13 -20.46 -0.47 9.97
CA ASN A 13 -19.03 -0.28 10.07
C ASN A 13 -18.62 0.14 11.49
N SER A 14 -18.08 -0.80 12.27
CA SER A 14 -17.70 -0.57 13.66
C SER A 14 -16.71 0.59 13.83
N GLU A 15 -15.82 0.81 12.87
CA GLU A 15 -14.77 1.86 12.93
C GLU A 15 -15.34 3.27 12.74
N THR A 16 -16.44 3.43 12.00
CA THR A 16 -16.96 4.75 11.59
C THR A 16 -18.37 5.01 12.13
N SER A 17 -18.93 4.04 12.85
CA SER A 17 -20.26 4.11 13.47
C SER A 17 -20.39 5.30 14.43
N ALA A 18 -19.29 5.73 15.07
CA ALA A 18 -19.28 6.90 15.96
C ALA A 18 -19.72 8.18 15.23
N VAL A 19 -19.07 8.50 14.10
CA VAL A 19 -19.38 9.68 13.27
C VAL A 19 -20.81 9.58 12.71
N TYR A 20 -21.23 8.39 12.30
CA TYR A 20 -22.59 8.13 11.82
C TYR A 20 -23.65 8.36 12.91
N ASN A 21 -23.44 7.84 14.11
CA ASN A 21 -24.36 7.98 15.24
C ASN A 21 -24.42 9.42 15.73
N GLU A 22 -23.27 10.11 15.79
CA GLU A 22 -23.16 11.51 16.16
C GLU A 22 -23.91 12.40 15.14
N ALA A 23 -23.73 12.14 13.84
CA ALA A 23 -24.42 12.86 12.78
C ALA A 23 -25.94 12.66 12.78
N ARG A 24 -26.43 11.52 13.27
CA ARG A 24 -27.87 11.25 13.44
C ARG A 24 -28.45 11.78 14.74
N SER A 25 -27.61 12.17 15.68
CA SER A 25 -28.04 12.73 16.96
C SER A 25 -28.62 14.13 16.77
N LEU A 26 -29.44 14.58 17.73
CA LEU A 26 -29.97 15.95 17.75
C LEU A 26 -28.88 17.01 17.92
N ALA A 27 -27.72 16.64 18.47
CA ALA A 27 -26.56 17.53 18.64
C ALA A 27 -25.78 17.72 17.32
N GLY A 28 -25.94 16.79 16.36
CA GLY A 28 -25.15 16.74 15.14
C GLY A 28 -23.70 16.32 15.39
N VAL A 29 -22.93 16.24 14.31
CA VAL A 29 -21.49 15.92 14.35
C VAL A 29 -20.65 17.20 14.33
N SER A 30 -19.59 17.25 15.13
CA SER A 30 -18.66 18.38 15.06
C SER A 30 -17.98 18.48 13.70
N LEU A 31 -17.71 19.71 13.24
CA LEU A 31 -16.99 19.96 11.99
C LEU A 31 -15.62 19.26 11.98
N TRP A 32 -14.93 19.26 13.12
CA TRP A 32 -13.65 18.57 13.29
C TRP A 32 -13.77 17.05 13.09
N SER A 33 -14.75 16.41 13.74
CA SER A 33 -14.99 14.96 13.63
C SER A 33 -15.27 14.58 12.16
N LEU A 34 -16.15 15.34 11.51
CA LEU A 34 -16.47 15.12 10.10
C LEU A 34 -15.28 15.36 9.16
N ALA A 35 -14.51 16.44 9.39
CA ALA A 35 -13.34 16.76 8.58
C ALA A 35 -12.23 15.71 8.74
N SER A 36 -11.97 15.28 9.98
CA SER A 36 -10.99 14.24 10.29
C SER A 36 -11.38 12.90 9.65
N PHE A 37 -12.65 12.52 9.74
CA PHE A 37 -13.20 11.34 9.09
C PHE A 37 -13.03 11.40 7.56
N ALA A 38 -13.48 12.49 6.94
CA ALA A 38 -13.40 12.65 5.50
C ALA A 38 -11.94 12.65 5.00
N ALA A 39 -11.05 13.37 5.67
CA ALA A 39 -9.63 13.40 5.32
C ALA A 39 -8.99 12.01 5.42
N THR A 40 -9.33 11.24 6.46
CA THR A 40 -8.82 9.89 6.65
C THR A 40 -9.31 8.94 5.56
N GLU A 41 -10.61 8.91 5.27
CA GLU A 41 -11.17 8.04 4.23
C GLU A 41 -10.65 8.38 2.84
N LEU A 42 -10.52 9.68 2.52
CA LEU A 42 -9.96 10.11 1.24
C LEU A 42 -8.49 9.69 1.10
N ARG A 43 -7.69 9.78 2.16
CA ARG A 43 -6.30 9.33 2.15
C ARG A 43 -6.20 7.83 1.98
N ILE A 44 -6.99 7.05 2.73
CA ILE A 44 -7.01 5.59 2.60
C ILE A 44 -7.42 5.18 1.19
N ARG A 45 -8.38 5.88 0.58
CA ARG A 45 -8.78 5.66 -0.82
C ARG A 45 -7.62 5.91 -1.79
N GLN A 46 -6.87 7.00 -1.61
CA GLN A 46 -5.70 7.30 -2.44
C GLN A 46 -4.63 6.20 -2.32
N ILE A 47 -4.33 5.77 -1.08
CA ILE A 47 -3.39 4.67 -0.84
C ILE A 47 -3.88 3.39 -1.49
N HIS A 48 -5.17 3.08 -1.38
CA HIS A 48 -5.75 1.89 -2.01
C HIS A 48 -5.60 1.91 -3.53
N GLN A 49 -5.92 3.03 -4.17
CA GLN A 49 -5.76 3.21 -5.61
C GLN A 49 -4.29 3.08 -6.02
N PHE A 50 -3.37 3.70 -5.27
CA PHE A 50 -1.95 3.55 -5.49
C PHE A 50 -1.52 2.08 -5.41
N MET A 51 -1.89 1.35 -4.34
CA MET A 51 -1.49 -0.05 -4.17
C MET A 51 -2.01 -0.93 -5.31
N CYS A 52 -3.26 -0.75 -5.74
CA CYS A 52 -3.85 -1.52 -6.84
C CYS A 52 -3.24 -1.17 -8.21
N ASN A 53 -2.81 0.08 -8.42
CA ASN A 53 -2.19 0.52 -9.68
C ASN A 53 -0.71 0.12 -9.76
N SER A 54 0.02 0.23 -8.65
CA SER A 54 1.46 -0.02 -8.58
C SER A 54 1.79 -1.51 -8.46
N PHE A 55 0.95 -2.30 -7.79
CA PHE A 55 1.23 -3.71 -7.49
C PHE A 55 0.10 -4.63 -7.95
N GLN A 56 0.38 -5.45 -8.98
CA GLN A 56 -0.59 -6.38 -9.51
C GLN A 56 -0.99 -7.44 -8.46
N GLY A 57 -2.29 -7.52 -8.16
CA GLY A 57 -2.82 -8.45 -7.16
C GLY A 57 -2.69 -7.95 -5.71
N ALA A 58 -2.45 -6.65 -5.50
CA ALA A 58 -2.55 -6.05 -4.19
C ALA A 58 -3.96 -6.24 -3.60
N ALA A 59 -4.02 -6.87 -2.43
CA ALA A 59 -5.25 -7.09 -1.69
C ALA A 59 -5.09 -6.51 -0.27
N GLN A 60 -5.99 -5.61 0.11
CA GLN A 60 -6.05 -5.13 1.50
C GLN A 60 -6.53 -6.27 2.40
N ARG A 61 -5.70 -6.68 3.36
CA ARG A 61 -6.01 -7.75 4.32
C ARG A 61 -6.55 -7.22 5.62
N GLU A 62 -6.00 -6.10 6.09
CA GLU A 62 -6.42 -5.46 7.32
C GLU A 62 -6.45 -3.96 7.15
N ARG A 63 -7.38 -3.36 7.87
CA ARG A 63 -7.48 -1.94 8.11
C ARG A 63 -7.83 -1.78 9.59
N GLN A 64 -7.04 -1.00 10.30
CA GLN A 64 -7.25 -0.61 11.69
C GLN A 64 -6.87 0.85 11.82
N ASP A 65 -7.85 1.74 11.94
CA ASP A 65 -7.66 3.19 11.95
C ASP A 65 -6.84 3.69 10.74
N LEU A 66 -5.58 4.07 10.96
CA LEU A 66 -4.64 4.56 9.96
C LEU A 66 -3.64 3.49 9.49
N LYS A 67 -3.70 2.29 10.06
CA LYS A 67 -2.82 1.18 9.72
C LYS A 67 -3.50 0.29 8.67
N LEU A 68 -2.83 0.14 7.54
CA LEU A 68 -3.28 -0.71 6.43
C LEU A 68 -2.27 -1.84 6.21
N ARG A 69 -2.78 -3.05 6.00
CA ARG A 69 -1.97 -4.21 5.61
C ARG A 69 -2.39 -4.68 4.24
N TYR A 70 -1.44 -4.70 3.31
CA TYR A 70 -1.64 -5.22 1.97
C TYR A 70 -0.84 -6.50 1.77
N GLU A 71 -1.43 -7.44 1.07
CA GLU A 71 -0.74 -8.59 0.51
C GLU A 71 -0.58 -8.35 -0.99
N ILE A 72 0.62 -8.60 -1.49
CA ILE A 72 0.97 -8.44 -2.91
C ILE A 72 1.64 -9.73 -3.40
N ARG A 73 1.72 -9.92 -4.71
CA ARG A 73 2.40 -11.08 -5.28
C ARG A 73 3.90 -11.04 -4.99
N ALA A 74 4.46 -12.18 -4.61
CA ALA A 74 5.88 -12.32 -4.27
C ALA A 74 6.85 -12.26 -5.46
N SER A 75 6.36 -11.99 -6.68
CA SER A 75 7.18 -11.90 -7.89
C SER A 75 7.88 -10.55 -8.07
N ILE A 76 7.56 -9.57 -7.23
CA ILE A 76 8.11 -8.21 -7.31
C ILE A 76 9.41 -8.15 -6.51
N PRO A 77 10.54 -7.70 -7.12
CA PRO A 77 11.77 -7.47 -6.38
C PRO A 77 11.55 -6.49 -5.22
N LEU A 78 12.12 -6.78 -4.06
CA LEU A 78 11.99 -5.90 -2.89
C LEU A 78 12.53 -4.49 -3.17
N ALA A 79 13.63 -4.39 -3.93
CA ALA A 79 14.21 -3.11 -4.32
C ALA A 79 13.18 -2.24 -5.07
N ASP A 80 12.53 -2.77 -6.10
CA ASP A 80 11.51 -2.07 -6.88
C ASP A 80 10.32 -1.66 -6.02
N LEU A 81 9.90 -2.53 -5.09
CA LEU A 81 8.83 -2.22 -4.14
C LEU A 81 9.20 -1.05 -3.24
N PHE A 82 10.36 -1.09 -2.59
CA PHE A 82 10.82 -0.03 -1.71
C PHE A 82 10.97 1.29 -2.49
N SER A 83 11.60 1.26 -3.66
CA SER A 83 11.73 2.43 -4.53
C SER A 83 10.37 3.04 -4.89
N THR A 84 9.41 2.22 -5.33
CA THR A 84 8.08 2.69 -5.74
C THR A 84 7.32 3.34 -4.58
N ILE A 85 7.40 2.76 -3.37
CA ILE A 85 6.76 3.33 -2.18
C ILE A 85 7.46 4.62 -1.75
N GLU A 86 8.80 4.64 -1.75
CA GLU A 86 9.55 5.82 -1.29
C GLU A 86 9.33 7.02 -2.22
N GLU A 87 9.26 6.80 -3.54
CA GLU A 87 8.95 7.86 -4.52
C GLU A 87 7.58 8.51 -4.28
N HIS A 88 6.62 7.79 -3.70
CA HIS A 88 5.25 8.26 -3.49
C HIS A 88 4.94 8.54 -2.01
N LYS A 89 5.89 8.33 -1.10
CA LYS A 89 5.69 8.38 0.36
C LYS A 89 5.18 9.73 0.85
N GLU A 90 5.77 10.82 0.36
CA GLU A 90 5.35 12.18 0.71
C GLU A 90 3.96 12.50 0.15
N THR A 91 3.71 12.12 -1.10
CA THR A 91 2.42 12.33 -1.78
C THR A 91 1.28 11.57 -1.09
N LEU A 92 1.56 10.37 -0.60
CA LEU A 92 0.61 9.52 0.13
C LEU A 92 0.52 9.87 1.63
N CYS A 93 1.40 10.76 2.12
CA CYS A 93 1.52 11.15 3.53
C CYS A 93 1.70 9.94 4.47
N LEU A 94 2.54 8.98 4.08
CA LEU A 94 2.83 7.81 4.91
C LEU A 94 3.84 8.18 5.99
N SER A 95 3.46 8.06 7.26
CA SER A 95 4.38 8.27 8.39
C SER A 95 5.45 7.17 8.44
N GLU A 96 5.00 5.91 8.37
CA GLU A 96 5.85 4.73 8.45
C GLU A 96 5.27 3.62 7.55
N TYR A 97 6.14 2.80 6.97
CA TYR A 97 5.74 1.58 6.27
C TYR A 97 6.76 0.47 6.54
N GLY A 98 6.30 -0.77 6.42
CA GLY A 98 7.13 -1.95 6.60
C GLY A 98 6.70 -3.05 5.65
N VAL A 99 7.66 -3.86 5.23
CA VAL A 99 7.42 -5.03 4.39
C VAL A 99 7.82 -6.26 5.20
N SER A 100 6.92 -7.23 5.29
CA SER A 100 7.20 -8.51 5.94
C SER A 100 7.03 -9.61 4.90
N GLN A 101 8.15 -10.21 4.51
CA GLN A 101 8.17 -11.37 3.64
C GLN A 101 8.27 -12.63 4.49
N THR A 102 7.47 -13.65 4.22
CA THR A 102 7.64 -14.98 4.80
C THR A 102 8.31 -15.89 3.77
N SER A 103 9.64 -15.90 3.73
CA SER A 103 10.47 -17.04 3.31
C SER A 103 11.96 -16.66 3.21
N LEU A 104 12.80 -17.34 3.99
CA LEU A 104 14.27 -17.33 3.85
C LEU A 104 14.74 -17.73 2.44
N GLU A 105 13.97 -18.55 1.74
CA GLU A 105 14.27 -19.08 0.40
C GLU A 105 14.25 -17.97 -0.66
N GLN A 106 13.37 -16.98 -0.52
CA GLN A 106 13.29 -15.86 -1.48
C GLN A 106 14.45 -14.88 -1.32
N VAL A 107 14.90 -14.63 -0.09
CA VAL A 107 16.12 -13.85 0.20
C VAL A 107 17.35 -14.58 -0.38
N PHE A 108 17.43 -15.90 -0.20
CA PHE A 108 18.52 -16.70 -0.76
C PHE A 108 18.53 -16.67 -2.30
N ASN A 109 17.36 -16.77 -2.94
CA ASN A 109 17.21 -16.71 -4.39
C ASN A 109 17.51 -15.31 -4.96
N MET A 110 17.18 -14.24 -4.24
CA MET A 110 17.52 -12.87 -4.64
C MET A 110 19.04 -12.65 -4.64
N ILE A 111 19.72 -13.07 -3.56
CA ILE A 111 21.19 -13.00 -3.45
C ILE A 111 21.86 -13.87 -4.54
N ALA A 112 21.30 -15.03 -4.87
CA ALA A 112 21.82 -15.89 -5.93
C ALA A 112 21.64 -15.30 -7.34
N ARG A 113 20.55 -14.56 -7.59
CA ARG A 113 20.28 -13.89 -8.88
C ARG A 113 21.23 -12.72 -9.15
N ASP A 114 21.57 -11.94 -8.14
CA ASP A 114 22.53 -10.82 -8.29
C ASP A 114 23.96 -11.30 -8.64
N GLN A 115 24.33 -12.52 -8.26
CA GLN A 115 25.64 -13.09 -8.64
C GLN A 115 25.71 -13.51 -10.12
N GLN A 116 24.58 -13.68 -10.81
CA GLN A 116 24.55 -14.09 -12.21
C GLN A 116 24.67 -12.93 -13.21
N HIS A 117 24.34 -11.70 -12.82
CA HIS A 117 24.45 -10.54 -13.71
C HIS A 117 25.89 -10.01 -13.87
N CYS A 118 26.80 -10.30 -12.93
CA CYS A 118 28.19 -9.86 -13.02
C CYS A 118 29.13 -10.77 -13.83
N GLN A 119 28.65 -11.89 -14.41
CA GLN A 119 29.50 -12.86 -15.15
C GLN A 119 29.30 -12.90 -16.68
N TYR A 120 28.46 -12.05 -17.27
CA TYR A 120 28.16 -12.09 -18.72
C TYR A 120 28.74 -10.92 -19.54
N ASP A 121 29.95 -10.45 -19.21
CA ASP A 121 30.68 -9.48 -20.06
C ASP A 121 32.18 -9.76 -20.21
N GLN A 122 32.60 -11.03 -20.41
CA GLN A 122 34.01 -11.35 -20.72
C GLN A 122 34.30 -12.40 -21.81
N SER A 123 33.37 -12.77 -22.69
CA SER A 123 33.67 -13.76 -23.75
C SER A 123 33.25 -13.37 -25.17
N LYS A 124 33.79 -12.25 -25.68
CA LYS A 124 34.00 -12.09 -27.13
C LYS A 124 35.43 -11.66 -27.44
N GLY A 125 36.36 -12.63 -27.34
CA GLY A 125 37.66 -12.59 -28.01
C GLY A 125 37.56 -13.17 -29.44
N PRO A 126 38.39 -12.71 -30.40
CA PRO A 126 38.17 -12.91 -31.84
C PRO A 126 38.59 -14.31 -32.31
N ARG A 127 37.81 -14.93 -33.20
CA ARG A 127 38.20 -16.17 -33.91
C ARG A 127 39.12 -15.82 -35.08
N ARG A 128 40.39 -16.20 -34.97
CA ARG A 128 41.34 -16.31 -36.09
C ARG A 128 41.02 -17.56 -36.92
N THR A 129 40.99 -17.40 -38.24
CA THR A 129 41.35 -18.41 -39.25
C THR A 129 42.15 -17.71 -40.33
#